data_AF-A0A1J4QDN9-F1
#
_entry.id   AF-A0A1J4QDN9-F1
#
_cell.length_a   1.000
_cell.length_b   1.000
_cell.length_c   1.000
_cell.angle_alpha   90.00
_cell.angle_beta   90.00
_cell.angle_gamma   90.00
#
_symmetry.space_group_name_H-M   'P 1'
#
loop_
_entity.id
_entity.type
_entity.pdbx_description
1 polymer ?
#
loop_
_entity_poly.entity_id
_entity_poly.type
_entity_poly.pdbx_seq_one_letter_code
_entity_poly.pdbx_strand_id
1 'polypeptide(L)'
;MAEVTLTQLASDIDTSVDRLVQQFREAGMEKSSADTVSETEKAALLTFLKKQHGADDKEPKRMTLQRKTISTLSVPVVGGKSKAVQVEVRKKRTYVRRDSLEEQQRQQEAEEQARLEAEAQARREAEEQAKREAEDKAKREAQEQAKRDAEEKARQAQLQAQKTTEQGATKPQSKEQKKADEMAKSEAEKLKQQREQEALRKAELEAQKKAEEVRKLAEENEKRWAEEAAAKKPEDADYHVMTNEHAKRRR
;
A
#
# COMPACT_ATOMS: atom_id res chain seq x y z
N MET A 1 28.02 3.18 49.69
CA MET A 1 28.13 1.71 49.80
C MET A 1 27.03 1.27 50.75
N ALA A 2 25.94 0.73 50.22
CA ALA A 2 24.83 0.22 51.00
C ALA A 2 24.88 -1.31 50.99
N GLU A 3 25.32 -1.90 52.10
CA GLU A 3 25.25 -3.34 52.31
C GLU A 3 23.83 -3.71 52.71
N VAL A 4 23.25 -4.72 52.06
CA VAL A 4 21.91 -5.21 52.37
C VAL A 4 22.00 -6.68 52.76
N THR A 5 21.29 -7.06 53.81
CA THR A 5 21.25 -8.46 54.24
C THR A 5 20.50 -9.32 53.21
N LEU A 6 20.92 -10.58 53.05
CA LEU A 6 20.24 -11.50 52.13
C LEU A 6 18.74 -11.65 52.44
N THR A 7 18.35 -11.59 53.71
CA THR A 7 16.95 -11.65 54.15
C THR A 7 16.13 -10.45 53.69
N GLN A 8 16.70 -9.23 53.76
CA GLN A 8 16.05 -8.02 53.27
C GLN A 8 15.94 -8.04 51.75
N LEU A 9 17.02 -8.42 51.05
CA LEU A 9 17.03 -8.51 49.59
C LEU A 9 16.03 -9.55 49.07
N ALA A 10 15.90 -10.69 49.76
CA ALA A 10 14.92 -11.72 49.43
C ALA A 10 13.47 -11.22 49.61
N SER A 11 13.22 -10.43 50.66
CA SER A 11 11.91 -9.82 50.93
C SER A 11 11.56 -8.77 49.87
N ASP A 12 12.51 -7.94 49.47
CA ASP A 12 12.29 -6.88 48.49
C ASP A 12 12.01 -7.43 47.07
N ILE A 13 12.55 -8.60 46.75
CA ILE A 13 12.43 -9.25 45.43
C ILE A 13 11.35 -10.37 45.46
N ASP A 14 10.65 -10.57 46.57
CA ASP A 14 9.66 -11.65 46.77
C ASP A 14 10.21 -13.04 46.39
N THR A 15 11.45 -13.35 46.82
CA THR A 15 12.11 -14.64 46.57
C THR A 15 12.57 -15.30 47.87
N SER A 16 12.78 -16.61 47.86
CA SER A 16 13.30 -17.30 49.04
C SER A 16 14.81 -17.06 49.21
N VAL A 17 15.26 -16.97 50.47
CA VAL A 17 16.69 -16.82 50.80
C VAL A 17 17.52 -17.97 50.21
N ASP A 18 17.00 -19.20 50.27
CA ASP A 18 17.69 -20.37 49.70
C ASP A 18 17.89 -20.27 48.20
N ARG A 19 16.89 -19.74 47.48
CA ARG A 19 16.98 -19.52 46.03
C ARG A 19 18.01 -18.46 45.70
N LEU A 20 18.05 -17.40 46.49
CA LEU A 20 19.02 -16.32 46.32
C LEU A 20 20.45 -16.82 46.58
N VAL A 21 20.67 -17.60 47.64
CA VAL A 21 21.94 -18.28 47.93
C VAL A 21 22.36 -19.18 46.77
N GLN A 22 21.42 -19.95 46.20
CA GLN A 22 21.70 -20.78 45.04
C GLN A 22 22.12 -19.93 43.82
N GLN A 23 21.42 -18.84 43.54
CA GLN A 23 21.75 -17.95 42.40
C GLN A 23 23.10 -17.25 42.58
N PHE A 24 23.46 -16.86 43.81
CA PHE A 24 24.79 -16.32 44.09
C PHE A 24 25.87 -17.37 43.83
N ARG A 25 25.68 -18.62 44.26
CA ARG A 25 26.62 -19.72 43.96
C ARG A 25 26.76 -19.97 42.47
N GLU A 26 25.65 -19.96 41.74
CA GLU A 26 25.65 -20.11 40.28
C GLU A 26 26.34 -18.93 39.57
N ALA A 27 26.25 -17.73 40.13
CA ALA A 27 26.98 -16.53 39.68
C ALA A 27 28.46 -16.51 40.11
N GLY A 28 28.95 -17.55 40.81
CA GLY A 28 30.33 -17.68 41.26
C GLY A 28 30.66 -16.96 42.57
N MET A 29 29.64 -16.59 43.36
CA MET A 29 29.76 -15.92 44.65
C MET A 29 29.22 -16.82 45.76
N GLU A 30 30.08 -17.30 46.66
CA GLU A 30 29.63 -18.10 47.80
C GLU A 30 29.12 -17.19 48.93
N LYS A 31 27.80 -17.16 49.12
CA LYS A 31 27.13 -16.44 50.22
C LYS A 31 26.25 -17.41 51.01
N SER A 32 26.13 -17.17 52.31
CA SER A 32 25.25 -17.88 53.23
C SER A 32 24.05 -17.00 53.61
N SER A 33 23.06 -17.58 54.28
CA SER A 33 21.80 -16.90 54.63
C SER A 33 21.97 -15.69 55.57
N ALA A 34 23.08 -15.60 56.29
CA ALA A 34 23.36 -14.52 57.24
C ALA A 34 24.27 -13.42 56.65
N ASP A 35 24.78 -13.61 55.43
CA ASP A 35 25.75 -12.69 54.85
C ASP A 35 25.11 -11.43 54.27
N THR A 36 25.91 -10.38 54.18
CA THR A 36 25.55 -9.13 53.49
C THR A 36 25.96 -9.17 52.02
N VAL A 37 25.16 -8.49 51.20
CA VAL A 37 25.37 -8.35 49.75
C VAL A 37 25.76 -6.92 49.44
N SER A 38 26.90 -6.77 48.77
CA SER A 38 27.37 -5.48 48.26
C SER A 38 26.73 -5.11 46.92
N GLU A 39 26.77 -3.83 46.55
CA GLU A 39 26.18 -3.33 45.30
C GLU A 39 26.81 -3.96 44.04
N THR A 40 28.11 -4.25 44.08
CA THR A 40 28.83 -4.93 42.99
C THR A 40 28.37 -6.38 42.82
N GLU A 41 28.13 -7.09 43.92
CA GLU A 41 27.60 -8.46 43.92
C GLU A 41 26.16 -8.50 43.40
N LYS A 42 25.33 -7.50 43.75
CA LYS A 42 23.99 -7.35 43.17
C LYS A 42 24.05 -7.13 41.66
N ALA A 43 24.94 -6.26 41.19
CA ALA A 43 25.13 -6.04 39.76
C ALA A 43 25.59 -7.31 39.02
N ALA A 44 26.50 -8.09 39.61
CA ALA A 44 26.95 -9.36 39.06
C ALA A 44 25.82 -10.40 38.99
N LEU A 45 25.02 -10.53 40.06
CA LEU A 45 23.83 -11.38 40.07
C LEU A 45 22.82 -10.95 39.01
N LEU A 46 22.55 -9.65 38.87
CA LEU A 46 21.64 -9.14 37.84
C LEU A 46 22.15 -9.43 36.43
N THR A 47 23.45 -9.30 36.17
CA THR A 47 24.05 -9.68 34.88
C THR A 47 23.89 -11.17 34.61
N PHE A 48 24.11 -12.01 35.61
CA PHE A 48 23.91 -13.47 35.50
C PHE A 48 22.45 -13.83 35.21
N LEU A 49 21.51 -13.24 35.94
CA LEU A 49 20.07 -13.46 35.73
C LEU A 49 19.61 -12.96 34.36
N LYS A 50 20.08 -11.79 33.92
CA LYS A 50 19.82 -11.29 32.56
C LYS A 50 20.31 -12.28 31.50
N LYS A 51 21.50 -12.84 31.69
CA LYS A 51 22.06 -13.86 30.80
C LYS A 51 21.28 -15.18 30.81
N GLN A 52 20.84 -15.65 31.98
CA GLN A 52 20.01 -16.85 32.08
C GLN A 52 18.61 -16.69 31.47
N HIS A 53 18.05 -15.48 31.55
CA HIS A 53 16.72 -15.16 31.04
C HIS A 53 16.70 -14.65 29.60
N GLY A 54 17.84 -14.69 28.88
CA GLY A 54 17.88 -14.36 27.46
C GLY A 54 17.82 -12.85 27.15
N ALA A 55 18.13 -12.02 28.15
CA ALA A 55 18.27 -10.58 27.97
C ALA A 55 19.61 -10.17 27.32
N ASP A 56 20.53 -11.13 27.11
CA ASP A 56 21.66 -10.92 26.21
C ASP A 56 21.19 -11.08 24.74
N ASP A 57 21.46 -10.06 23.91
CA ASP A 57 21.12 -9.96 22.47
C ASP A 57 21.73 -11.06 21.56
N LYS A 58 22.34 -12.10 22.15
CA LYS A 58 23.03 -13.21 21.45
C LYS A 58 22.23 -14.51 21.45
N GLU A 59 20.92 -14.44 21.58
CA GLU A 59 20.06 -15.60 21.37
C GLU A 59 19.75 -15.84 19.88
N PRO A 60 19.50 -17.09 19.46
CA PRO A 60 19.16 -17.37 18.06
C PRO A 60 17.84 -16.70 17.69
N LYS A 61 17.90 -15.77 16.72
CA LYS A 61 16.76 -15.05 16.10
C LYS A 61 15.59 -15.95 15.68
N ARG A 62 15.86 -17.24 15.49
CA ARG A 62 14.89 -18.26 15.09
C ARG A 62 15.10 -19.56 15.88
N MET A 63 14.07 -20.02 16.58
CA MET A 63 14.06 -21.31 17.28
C MET A 63 13.08 -22.29 16.64
N THR A 64 13.56 -23.45 16.18
CA THR A 64 12.71 -24.50 15.60
C THR A 64 12.39 -25.59 16.62
N LEU A 65 11.14 -25.70 17.02
CA LEU A 65 10.64 -26.78 17.87
C LEU A 65 10.18 -27.96 16.99
N GLN A 66 10.73 -29.15 17.25
CA GLN A 66 10.35 -30.39 16.56
C GLN A 66 9.45 -31.24 17.47
N ARG A 67 8.31 -31.71 16.95
CA ARG A 67 7.41 -32.63 17.64
C ARG A 67 7.28 -33.92 16.86
N LYS A 68 7.52 -35.04 17.53
CA LYS A 68 7.32 -36.40 17.02
C LYS A 68 6.01 -36.96 17.56
N THR A 69 5.19 -37.58 16.72
CA THR A 69 3.97 -38.27 17.14
C THR A 69 3.89 -39.59 16.40
N ILE A 70 3.93 -40.68 17.14
CA ILE A 70 3.83 -42.04 16.59
C ILE A 70 2.37 -42.48 16.74
N SER A 71 1.72 -42.84 15.64
CA SER A 71 0.37 -43.39 15.62
C SER A 71 0.41 -44.79 15.02
N THR A 72 -0.36 -45.74 15.55
CA THR A 72 -0.50 -47.07 14.97
C THR A 72 -1.70 -47.10 14.04
N LEU A 73 -1.46 -47.21 12.74
CA LEU A 73 -2.51 -47.36 11.74
C LEU A 73 -2.76 -48.85 11.52
N SER A 74 -4.00 -49.29 11.72
CA SER A 74 -4.43 -50.64 11.36
C SER A 74 -4.86 -50.64 9.90
N VAL A 75 -4.04 -51.24 9.03
CA VAL A 75 -4.33 -51.32 7.59
C VAL A 75 -5.00 -52.66 7.29
N PRO A 76 -6.23 -52.69 6.73
CA PRO A 76 -6.86 -53.92 6.32
C PRO A 76 -6.11 -54.50 5.11
N VAL A 77 -5.58 -55.72 5.26
CA VAL A 77 -4.96 -56.47 4.16
C VAL A 77 -5.99 -57.48 3.64
N VAL A 78 -6.07 -57.63 2.32
CA VAL A 78 -6.93 -58.63 1.66
C VAL A 78 -6.55 -60.02 2.18
N GLY A 79 -7.44 -60.64 2.95
CA GLY A 79 -7.14 -61.88 3.71
C GLY A 79 -7.53 -61.84 5.20
N GLY A 80 -8.17 -60.77 5.68
CA GLY A 80 -8.94 -60.76 6.93
C GLY A 80 -8.15 -60.43 8.21
N LYS A 81 -6.82 -60.30 8.15
CA LYS A 81 -5.98 -59.90 9.29
C LYS A 81 -5.38 -58.52 9.04
N SER A 82 -5.82 -57.51 9.78
CA SER A 82 -5.28 -56.15 9.68
C SER A 82 -3.87 -56.09 10.26
N LYS A 83 -2.95 -55.42 9.54
CA LYS A 83 -1.57 -55.19 10.02
C LYS A 83 -1.51 -53.84 10.73
N ALA A 84 -1.02 -53.84 11.96
CA ALA A 84 -0.68 -52.60 12.66
C ALA A 84 0.67 -52.07 12.14
N VAL A 85 0.65 -50.88 11.55
CA VAL A 85 1.83 -50.16 11.06
C VAL A 85 2.03 -48.92 11.93
N GLN A 86 3.21 -48.76 12.52
CA GLN A 86 3.54 -47.54 13.25
C GLN A 86 3.92 -46.44 12.26
N VAL A 87 3.12 -45.37 12.21
CA VAL A 87 3.35 -44.18 11.40
C VAL A 87 3.86 -43.06 12.32
N GLU A 88 5.08 -42.60 12.07
CA GLU A 88 5.65 -41.45 12.78
C GLU A 88 5.44 -40.17 11.98
N VAL A 89 4.65 -39.24 12.51
CA VAL A 89 4.52 -37.88 11.97
C VAL A 89 5.49 -36.96 12.70
N ARG A 90 6.34 -36.27 11.95
CA ARG A 90 7.26 -35.25 12.46
C ARG A 90 6.77 -33.87 12.05
N LYS A 91 6.46 -33.01 13.02
CA LYS A 91 6.07 -31.61 12.80
C LYS A 91 7.21 -30.70 13.24
N LYS A 92 7.51 -29.65 12.45
CA LYS A 92 8.42 -28.57 12.85
C LYS A 92 7.61 -27.29 13.02
N ARG A 93 7.81 -26.56 14.12
CA ARG A 93 7.25 -25.22 14.34
C ARG A 93 8.39 -24.25 14.58
N THR A 94 8.53 -23.28 13.69
CA THR A 94 9.60 -22.28 13.74
C THR A 94 9.07 -21.03 14.43
N TYR A 95 9.59 -20.70 15.60
CA TYR A 95 9.31 -19.44 16.28
C TYR A 95 10.40 -18.43 15.90
N VAL A 96 9.98 -17.26 15.43
CA VAL A 96 10.86 -16.12 15.17
C VAL A 96 10.63 -15.12 16.29
N ARG A 97 11.70 -14.55 16.84
CA ARG A 97 11.60 -13.58 17.94
C ARG A 97 10.83 -12.35 17.47
N ARG A 98 9.87 -11.89 18.28
CA ARG A 98 8.95 -10.81 17.93
C ARG A 98 9.67 -9.51 17.59
N ASP A 99 10.67 -9.12 18.38
CA ASP A 99 11.51 -7.94 18.14
C ASP A 99 12.16 -7.97 16.75
N SER A 100 12.59 -9.15 16.33
CA SER A 100 13.26 -9.36 15.06
C SER A 100 12.32 -9.33 13.85
N LEU A 101 11.04 -9.60 14.06
CA LEU A 101 9.96 -9.42 13.08
C LEU A 101 9.55 -7.95 13.00
N GLU A 102 9.45 -7.27 14.14
CA GLU A 102 9.08 -5.86 14.22
C GLU A 102 10.18 -4.96 13.59
N GLU A 103 11.46 -5.29 13.75
CA GLU A 103 12.55 -4.63 13.02
C GLU A 103 12.46 -4.82 11.50
N GLN A 104 12.13 -6.04 11.05
CA GLN A 104 11.97 -6.32 9.62
C GLN A 104 10.77 -5.58 9.03
N GLN A 105 9.65 -5.53 9.76
CA GLN A 105 8.48 -4.75 9.35
C GLN A 105 8.81 -3.27 9.25
N ARG A 106 9.50 -2.70 10.24
CA ARG A 106 9.89 -1.29 10.22
C ARG A 106 10.83 -0.95 9.06
N GLN A 107 11.73 -1.86 8.68
CA GLN A 107 12.59 -1.71 7.51
C GLN A 107 11.78 -1.74 6.21
N GLN A 108 10.83 -2.67 6.09
CA GLN A 108 9.96 -2.78 4.93
C GLN A 108 9.05 -1.55 4.77
N GLU A 109 8.48 -1.05 5.87
CA GLU A 109 7.66 0.16 5.87
C GLU A 109 8.49 1.40 5.44
N ALA A 110 9.72 1.52 5.91
CA ALA A 110 10.61 2.61 5.51
C ALA A 110 11.00 2.54 4.02
N GLU A 111 11.26 1.33 3.51
CA GLU A 111 11.57 1.12 2.09
C GLU A 111 10.35 1.39 1.20
N GLU A 112 9.16 0.97 1.62
CA GLU A 112 7.92 1.25 0.90
C GLU A 112 7.60 2.74 0.90
N GLN A 113 7.76 3.43 2.03
CA GLN A 113 7.59 4.88 2.10
C GLN A 113 8.56 5.62 1.17
N ALA A 114 9.85 5.25 1.18
CA ALA A 114 10.84 5.84 0.28
C ALA A 114 10.49 5.60 -1.20
N ARG A 115 9.99 4.41 -1.54
CA ARG A 115 9.54 4.09 -2.90
C ARG A 115 8.31 4.91 -3.32
N LEU A 116 7.33 5.06 -2.43
CA LEU A 116 6.12 5.85 -2.69
C LEU A 116 6.46 7.34 -2.85
N GLU A 117 7.37 7.88 -2.04
CA GLU A 117 7.84 9.26 -2.16
C GLU A 117 8.57 9.50 -3.47
N ALA A 118 9.47 8.59 -3.87
CA ALA A 118 10.17 8.67 -5.15
C ALA A 118 9.21 8.59 -6.35
N GLU A 119 8.22 7.69 -6.31
CA GLU A 119 7.19 7.60 -7.37
C GLU A 119 6.33 8.87 -7.42
N ALA A 120 5.94 9.42 -6.27
CA ALA A 120 5.16 10.66 -6.20
C ALA A 120 5.95 11.86 -6.75
N GLN A 121 7.24 11.95 -6.44
CA GLN A 121 8.12 13.00 -6.99
C GLN A 121 8.26 12.85 -8.51
N ALA A 122 8.57 11.66 -9.01
CA ALA A 122 8.69 11.41 -10.45
C ALA A 122 7.39 11.75 -11.21
N ARG A 123 6.22 11.42 -10.65
CA ARG A 123 4.93 11.78 -11.25
C ARG A 123 4.71 13.30 -11.28
N ARG A 124 5.04 14.03 -10.21
CA ARG A 124 4.92 15.49 -10.15
C ARG A 124 5.83 16.17 -11.18
N GLU A 125 7.07 15.71 -11.27
CA GLU A 125 8.03 16.23 -12.26
C GLU A 125 7.57 15.97 -13.69
N ALA A 126 7.07 14.77 -13.98
CA ALA A 126 6.53 14.43 -15.30
C ALA A 126 5.28 15.26 -15.65
N GLU A 127 4.38 15.49 -14.70
CA GLU A 127 3.19 16.33 -14.92
C GLU A 127 3.57 17.79 -15.13
N GLU A 128 4.54 18.31 -14.39
CA GLU A 128 5.01 19.69 -14.54
C GLU A 128 5.74 19.89 -15.88
N GLN A 129 6.58 18.92 -16.29
CA GLN A 129 7.21 18.94 -17.61
C GLN A 129 6.16 18.90 -18.73
N ALA A 130 5.17 18.02 -18.65
CA ALA A 130 4.10 17.94 -19.64
C ALA A 130 3.29 19.25 -19.75
N LYS A 131 3.02 19.92 -18.62
CA LYS A 131 2.36 21.23 -18.60
C LYS A 131 3.21 22.31 -19.25
N ARG A 132 4.50 22.37 -18.92
CA ARG A 132 5.43 23.35 -19.52
C ARG A 132 5.57 23.14 -21.02
N GLU A 133 5.71 21.90 -21.48
CA GLU A 133 5.79 21.57 -22.91
C GLU A 133 4.50 21.93 -23.66
N ALA A 134 3.33 21.67 -23.06
CA ALA A 134 2.04 22.04 -23.65
C ALA A 134 1.87 23.56 -23.73
N GLU A 135 2.26 24.31 -22.71
CA GLU A 135 2.20 25.77 -22.70
C GLU A 135 3.15 26.39 -23.72
N ASP A 136 4.39 25.89 -23.81
CA ASP A 136 5.37 26.34 -24.80
C ASP A 136 4.92 26.03 -26.23
N LYS A 137 4.33 24.85 -26.46
CA LYS A 137 3.76 24.49 -27.76
C LYS A 137 2.60 25.41 -28.14
N ALA A 138 1.67 25.69 -27.22
CA ALA A 138 0.57 26.61 -27.44
C ALA A 138 1.04 28.05 -27.73
N LYS A 139 2.06 28.54 -27.01
CA LYS A 139 2.66 29.86 -27.27
C LYS A 139 3.31 29.93 -28.65
N ARG A 140 4.06 28.89 -29.05
CA ARG A 140 4.70 28.83 -30.38
C ARG A 140 3.66 28.80 -31.50
N GLU A 141 2.63 27.97 -31.38
CA GLU A 141 1.54 27.89 -32.35
C GLU A 141 0.78 29.21 -32.47
N ALA A 142 0.48 29.88 -31.35
CA ALA A 142 -0.17 31.20 -31.37
C ALA A 142 0.70 32.28 -32.03
N GLN A 143 2.01 32.29 -31.76
CA GLN A 143 2.94 33.23 -32.40
C GLN A 143 3.08 32.97 -33.90
N GLU A 144 3.13 31.70 -34.31
CA GLU A 144 3.21 31.34 -35.73
C GLU A 144 1.93 31.70 -36.48
N GLN A 145 0.76 31.44 -35.88
CA GLN A 145 -0.52 31.84 -36.44
C GLN A 145 -0.63 33.37 -36.59
N ALA A 146 -0.24 34.13 -35.57
CA ALA A 146 -0.24 35.60 -35.64
C ALA A 146 0.70 36.14 -36.73
N LYS A 147 1.85 35.50 -36.96
CA LYS A 147 2.77 35.87 -38.06
C LYS A 147 2.14 35.56 -39.42
N ARG A 148 1.54 34.38 -39.59
CA ARG A 148 0.86 33.98 -40.84
C ARG A 148 -0.32 34.90 -41.16
N ASP A 149 -1.15 35.23 -40.17
CA ASP A 149 -2.28 36.14 -40.34
C ASP A 149 -1.83 37.57 -40.69
N ALA A 150 -0.72 38.03 -40.12
CA ALA A 150 -0.13 39.34 -40.46
C ALA A 150 0.45 39.36 -41.87
N GLU A 151 1.15 38.29 -42.29
CA GLU A 151 1.70 38.15 -43.63
C GLU A 151 0.59 38.05 -44.70
N GLU A 152 -0.48 37.29 -44.41
CA GLU A 152 -1.62 37.17 -45.32
C GLU A 152 -2.38 38.49 -45.46
N LYS A 153 -2.61 39.22 -44.35
CA LYS A 153 -3.19 40.57 -44.39
C LYS A 153 -2.33 41.55 -45.19
N ALA A 154 -1.00 41.51 -45.01
CA ALA A 154 -0.08 42.34 -45.78
C ALA A 154 -0.14 42.01 -47.29
N ARG A 155 -0.19 40.72 -47.64
CA ARG A 155 -0.30 40.27 -49.03
C ARG A 155 -1.65 40.64 -49.65
N GLN A 156 -2.74 40.50 -48.91
CA GLN A 156 -4.07 40.94 -49.37
C GLN A 156 -4.13 42.46 -49.55
N ALA A 157 -3.54 43.25 -48.64
CA ALA A 157 -3.46 44.70 -48.78
C ALA A 157 -2.65 45.12 -50.02
N GLN A 158 -1.53 44.44 -50.31
CA GLN A 158 -0.76 44.69 -51.54
C GLN A 158 -1.54 44.32 -52.81
N LEU A 159 -2.25 43.19 -52.82
CA LEU A 159 -3.10 42.79 -53.94
C LEU A 159 -4.27 43.75 -54.15
N GLN A 160 -4.88 44.27 -53.07
CA GLN A 160 -5.92 45.30 -53.15
C GLN A 160 -5.36 46.63 -53.66
N ALA A 161 -4.18 47.06 -53.19
CA ALA A 161 -3.53 48.27 -53.67
C ALA A 161 -3.21 48.18 -55.18
N GLN A 162 -2.73 47.03 -55.66
CA GLN A 162 -2.48 46.79 -57.09
C GLN A 162 -3.79 46.78 -57.91
N LYS A 163 -4.86 46.18 -57.39
CA LYS A 163 -6.18 46.22 -58.03
C LYS A 163 -6.77 47.63 -58.08
N THR A 164 -6.55 48.46 -57.05
CA THR A 164 -7.01 49.87 -57.06
C THR A 164 -6.21 50.76 -58.01
N THR A 165 -4.96 50.43 -58.32
CA THR A 165 -4.20 51.14 -59.37
C THR A 165 -4.55 50.67 -60.79
N GLU A 166 -5.08 49.45 -60.97
CA GLU A 166 -5.57 48.96 -62.27
C GLU A 166 -7.05 49.28 -62.54
N GLN A 167 -7.88 49.52 -61.50
CA GLN A 167 -9.31 49.80 -61.64
C GLN A 167 -9.67 51.25 -61.29
N GLY A 168 -9.08 52.19 -62.01
CA GLY A 168 -9.71 53.48 -62.27
C GLY A 168 -10.88 53.33 -63.24
N ALA A 169 -11.92 52.55 -62.90
CA ALA A 169 -13.27 52.59 -63.49
C ALA A 169 -14.15 51.44 -62.94
N THR A 170 -15.14 51.73 -62.09
CA THR A 170 -16.58 51.39 -62.25
C THR A 170 -17.38 51.29 -60.93
N LYS A 171 -18.39 52.17 -60.84
CA LYS A 171 -19.75 52.16 -60.24
C LYS A 171 -20.11 51.38 -58.94
N PRO A 172 -21.07 51.93 -58.14
CA PRO A 172 -21.50 51.38 -56.84
C PRO A 172 -22.49 50.21 -56.95
N GLN A 173 -22.40 49.23 -56.04
CA GLN A 173 -23.26 48.04 -55.98
C GLN A 173 -24.72 48.35 -55.59
N SER A 174 -25.65 47.73 -56.32
CA SER A 174 -27.11 47.77 -56.12
C SER A 174 -27.57 47.07 -54.83
N LYS A 175 -28.69 47.53 -54.25
CA LYS A 175 -29.33 47.01 -53.02
C LYS A 175 -29.74 45.53 -53.10
N GLU A 176 -29.86 44.94 -54.29
CA GLU A 176 -30.23 43.52 -54.49
C GLU A 176 -29.12 42.54 -54.09
N GLN A 177 -27.86 42.87 -54.38
CA GLN A 177 -26.72 41.98 -54.09
C GLN A 177 -26.49 41.86 -52.57
N LYS A 178 -26.70 42.95 -51.83
CA LYS A 178 -26.61 42.94 -50.36
C LYS A 178 -27.64 42.03 -49.70
N LYS A 179 -28.85 41.93 -50.27
CA LYS A 179 -29.90 41.01 -49.76
C LYS A 179 -29.59 39.55 -50.06
N ALA A 180 -29.00 39.25 -51.22
CA ALA A 180 -28.57 37.89 -51.56
C ALA A 180 -27.42 37.41 -50.65
N ASP A 181 -26.44 38.29 -50.38
CA ASP A 181 -25.33 37.99 -49.46
C ASP A 181 -25.79 37.83 -48.00
N GLU A 182 -26.79 38.60 -47.56
CA GLU A 182 -27.37 38.48 -46.23
C GLU A 182 -28.16 37.18 -46.03
N MET A 183 -28.92 36.76 -47.06
CA MET A 183 -29.61 35.46 -47.06
C MET A 183 -28.62 34.30 -47.03
N ALA A 184 -27.57 34.35 -47.85
CA ALA A 184 -26.51 33.32 -47.87
C ALA A 184 -25.76 33.22 -46.52
N LYS A 185 -25.54 34.35 -45.83
CA LYS A 185 -24.95 34.36 -44.47
C LYS A 185 -25.90 33.75 -43.44
N SER A 186 -27.19 34.07 -43.50
CA SER A 186 -28.18 33.51 -42.57
C SER A 186 -28.37 31.99 -42.75
N GLU A 187 -28.25 31.49 -43.98
CA GLU A 187 -28.28 30.05 -44.27
C GLU A 187 -27.01 29.34 -43.79
N ALA A 188 -25.84 29.97 -43.97
CA ALA A 188 -24.58 29.46 -43.44
C ALA A 188 -24.56 29.41 -41.90
N GLU A 189 -25.10 30.42 -41.22
CA GLU A 189 -25.22 30.44 -39.76
C GLU A 189 -26.18 29.36 -39.24
N LYS A 190 -27.33 29.14 -39.90
CA LYS A 190 -28.26 28.07 -39.54
C LYS A 190 -27.63 26.68 -39.71
N LEU A 191 -26.88 26.46 -40.80
CA LEU A 191 -26.16 25.20 -41.02
C LEU A 191 -25.07 24.98 -39.96
N LYS A 192 -24.39 26.05 -39.53
CA LYS A 192 -23.39 25.98 -38.45
C LYS A 192 -24.04 25.66 -37.10
N GLN A 193 -25.16 26.29 -36.77
CA GLN A 193 -25.92 26.03 -35.54
C GLN A 193 -26.43 24.58 -35.48
N GLN A 194 -26.91 24.03 -36.60
CA GLN A 194 -27.32 22.63 -36.67
C GLN A 194 -26.15 21.68 -36.40
N ARG A 195 -24.98 21.93 -37.03
CA ARG A 195 -23.75 21.14 -36.78
C ARG A 195 -23.26 21.24 -35.34
N GLU A 196 -23.37 22.42 -34.74
CA GLU A 196 -23.00 22.64 -33.34
C GLU A 196 -23.95 21.92 -32.38
N GLN A 197 -25.27 21.97 -32.62
CA GLN A 197 -26.25 21.22 -31.82
C GLN A 197 -26.08 19.71 -31.96
N GLU A 198 -25.79 19.20 -33.16
CA GLU A 198 -25.48 17.78 -33.37
C GLU A 198 -24.19 17.37 -32.67
N ALA A 199 -23.15 18.20 -32.72
CA ALA A 199 -21.90 17.96 -32.01
C ALA A 199 -22.11 17.96 -30.49
N LEU A 200 -22.90 18.89 -29.95
CA LEU A 200 -23.24 18.94 -28.52
C LEU A 200 -24.05 17.71 -28.09
N ARG A 201 -25.08 17.32 -28.86
CA ARG A 201 -25.85 16.09 -28.58
C ARG A 201 -24.98 14.84 -28.61
N LYS A 202 -24.05 14.76 -29.58
CA LYS A 202 -23.12 13.63 -29.65
C LYS A 202 -22.16 13.61 -28.47
N ALA A 203 -21.61 14.76 -28.08
CA ALA A 203 -20.73 14.89 -26.92
C ALA A 203 -21.45 14.54 -25.61
N GLU A 204 -22.73 14.94 -25.47
CA GLU A 204 -23.56 14.61 -24.31
C GLU A 204 -23.83 13.09 -24.23
N LEU A 205 -24.17 12.44 -25.35
CA LEU A 205 -24.36 10.99 -25.39
C LEU A 205 -23.06 10.23 -25.10
N GLU A 206 -21.92 10.72 -25.59
CA GLU A 206 -20.61 10.13 -25.28
C GLU A 206 -20.23 10.33 -23.80
N ALA A 207 -20.55 11.49 -23.21
CA ALA A 207 -20.36 11.74 -21.78
C ALA A 207 -21.26 10.84 -20.93
N GLN A 208 -22.52 10.64 -21.31
CA GLN A 208 -23.45 9.73 -20.63
C GLN A 208 -22.96 8.28 -20.71
N LYS A 209 -22.54 7.80 -21.88
CA LYS A 209 -21.97 6.45 -22.03
C LYS A 209 -20.75 6.24 -21.15
N LYS A 210 -19.83 7.21 -21.09
CA LYS A 210 -18.66 7.15 -20.21
C LYS A 210 -19.06 7.13 -18.73
N ALA A 211 -20.07 7.91 -18.34
CA ALA A 211 -20.58 7.91 -16.96
C ALA A 211 -21.24 6.57 -16.60
N GLU A 212 -21.99 5.95 -17.52
CA GLU A 212 -22.57 4.62 -17.35
C GLU A 212 -21.50 3.52 -17.29
N GLU A 213 -20.45 3.60 -18.11
CA GLU A 213 -19.30 2.69 -18.04
C GLU A 213 -18.56 2.80 -16.70
N VAL A 214 -18.32 4.02 -16.21
CA VAL A 214 -17.71 4.25 -14.89
C VAL A 214 -18.62 3.70 -13.79
N ARG A 215 -19.93 3.94 -13.87
CA ARG A 215 -20.89 3.41 -12.89
C ARG A 215 -20.92 1.88 -12.91
N LYS A 216 -20.93 1.25 -14.09
CA LYS A 216 -20.90 -0.20 -14.23
C LYS A 216 -19.62 -0.79 -13.65
N LEU A 217 -18.47 -0.15 -13.91
CA LEU A 217 -17.20 -0.57 -13.34
C LEU A 217 -17.16 -0.40 -11.82
N ALA A 218 -17.79 0.64 -11.27
CA ALA A 218 -17.97 0.82 -9.84
C ALA A 218 -18.84 -0.30 -9.24
N GLU A 219 -19.97 -0.63 -9.86
CA GLU A 219 -20.84 -1.74 -9.44
C GLU A 219 -20.14 -3.11 -9.51
N GLU A 220 -19.30 -3.35 -10.52
CA GLU A 220 -18.48 -4.57 -10.63
C GLU A 220 -17.39 -4.63 -9.56
N ASN A 221 -16.73 -3.51 -9.25
CA ASN A 221 -15.75 -3.42 -8.18
C ASN A 221 -16.38 -3.57 -6.80
N GLU A 222 -17.55 -2.98 -6.56
CA GLU A 222 -18.31 -3.16 -5.33
C GLU A 222 -18.73 -4.62 -5.14
N LYS A 223 -19.20 -5.30 -6.20
CA LYS A 223 -19.48 -6.74 -6.15
C LYS A 223 -18.24 -7.55 -5.84
N ARG A 224 -17.11 -7.23 -6.48
CA ARG A 224 -15.83 -7.90 -6.21
C ARG A 224 -15.38 -7.71 -4.77
N TRP A 225 -15.50 -6.50 -4.22
CA TRP A 225 -15.18 -6.22 -2.82
C TRP A 225 -16.18 -6.88 -1.86
N ALA A 226 -17.46 -6.95 -2.21
CA ALA A 226 -18.46 -7.66 -1.42
C ALA A 226 -18.22 -9.18 -1.43
N GLU A 227 -17.82 -9.76 -2.56
CA GLU A 227 -17.41 -11.16 -2.68
C GLU A 227 -16.11 -11.43 -1.92
N GLU A 228 -15.13 -10.52 -1.97
CA GLU A 228 -13.90 -10.61 -1.19
C GLU A 228 -14.17 -10.50 0.31
N ALA A 229 -15.07 -9.61 0.73
CA ALA A 229 -15.53 -9.49 2.11
C ALA A 229 -16.32 -10.71 2.57
N ALA A 230 -17.14 -11.31 1.70
CA ALA A 230 -17.89 -12.54 1.99
C ALA A 230 -17.00 -13.79 1.99
N ALA A 231 -15.94 -13.82 1.17
CA ALA A 231 -14.91 -14.85 1.21
C ALA A 231 -14.02 -14.68 2.45
N LYS A 232 -13.79 -13.44 2.88
CA LYS A 232 -13.21 -13.06 4.16
C LYS A 232 -14.27 -13.02 5.26
N LYS A 233 -15.14 -14.05 5.32
CA LYS A 233 -15.90 -14.34 6.53
C LYS A 233 -14.94 -14.31 7.72
N PRO A 234 -15.31 -13.68 8.85
CA PRO A 234 -14.57 -13.91 10.06
C PRO A 234 -14.70 -15.41 10.32
N GLU A 235 -13.60 -16.15 10.16
CA GLU A 235 -13.35 -17.25 11.08
C GLU A 235 -13.60 -16.62 12.45
N ASP A 236 -14.73 -16.99 13.08
CA ASP A 236 -15.02 -16.61 14.44
C ASP A 236 -13.71 -16.81 15.20
N ALA A 237 -13.06 -15.70 15.55
CA ALA A 237 -11.98 -15.69 16.50
C ALA A 237 -12.58 -15.91 17.89
N ASP A 238 -13.39 -16.95 18.01
CA ASP A 238 -13.58 -17.68 19.22
C ASP A 238 -12.23 -18.36 19.45
N TYR A 239 -11.35 -17.63 20.13
CA TYR A 239 -10.16 -18.19 20.75
C TYR A 239 -10.63 -19.40 21.54
N HIS A 240 -10.50 -20.60 20.98
CA HIS A 240 -10.67 -21.85 21.69
C HIS A 240 -9.53 -22.00 22.71
N VAL A 241 -9.68 -21.26 23.81
CA VAL A 241 -9.23 -21.67 25.12
C VAL A 241 -10.22 -22.77 25.54
N MET A 242 -9.79 -24.02 25.39
CA MET A 242 -10.53 -25.23 25.75
C MET A 242 -11.84 -25.48 25.00
N THR A 243 -11.80 -26.34 23.98
CA THR A 243 -12.65 -27.54 23.96
C THR A 243 -12.19 -28.46 22.84
N ASN A 244 -11.48 -29.50 23.23
CA ASN A 244 -11.22 -30.66 22.39
C ASN A 244 -12.56 -31.38 22.12
N GLU A 245 -13.01 -31.37 20.87
CA GLU A 245 -14.26 -31.96 20.40
C GLU A 245 -14.43 -33.45 20.76
N HIS A 246 -13.31 -34.17 21.03
CA HIS A 246 -13.34 -35.56 21.49
C HIS A 246 -13.82 -35.75 22.94
N ALA A 247 -13.84 -34.70 23.77
CA ALA A 247 -14.28 -34.81 25.17
C ALA A 247 -15.80 -34.70 25.33
N LYS A 248 -16.51 -34.06 24.39
CA LYS A 248 -17.98 -33.91 24.43
C LYS A 248 -18.75 -35.19 24.06
N ARG A 249 -18.12 -36.13 23.36
CA ARG A 249 -18.77 -37.36 22.87
C ARG A 249 -18.68 -38.57 23.81
N ARG A 250 -18.06 -38.41 24.99
CA ARG A 250 -17.81 -39.50 25.95
C ARG A 250 -18.32 -39.22 27.37
N ARG A 251 -19.42 -38.48 27.51
CA ARG A 251 -20.17 -38.39 28.76
C ARG A 251 -21.61 -38.81 28.52
#